data_AF-A0A529QLN7-F1
#
_entry.id   AF-A0A529QLN7-F1
#
_cell.length_a   1.000
_cell.length_b   1.000
_cell.length_c   1.000
_cell.angle_alpha   90.00
_cell.angle_beta   90.00
_cell.angle_gamma   90.00
#
_symmetry.space_group_name_H-M   'P 1'
#
loop_
_entity.id
_entity.type
_entity.pdbx_description
1 polymer ?
#
loop_
_entity_poly.entity_id
_entity_poly.type
_entity_poly.pdbx_seq_one_letter_code
_entity_poly.pdbx_strand_id
1 'polypeptide(L)'
;GSDLHTATLSALAFEASYGLGEGLAYLAPDDEEELFSALRLDRFLHARVDKMLLEQFNRAKRIIERERLEVDRVAEALFIRGTLDASEVVELLAQQPRLKLVDGDDRKTG
;
A
#
# COMPACT_ATOMS: atom_id res chain seq x y z
N GLY A 1 0.56 5.63 15.07
CA GLY A 1 1.33 5.21 13.90
C GLY A 1 1.52 3.71 13.93
N SER A 2 0.54 2.94 13.46
CA SER A 2 0.61 1.47 13.42
C SER A 2 1.29 0.98 12.15
N ASP A 3 0.88 1.45 10.98
CA ASP A 3 1.24 0.79 9.71
C ASP A 3 2.71 1.02 9.35
N LEU A 4 3.20 2.25 9.51
CA LEU A 4 4.62 2.54 9.29
C LEU A 4 5.51 1.78 10.27
N HIS A 5 5.08 1.65 11.53
CA HIS A 5 5.80 0.88 12.52
C HIS A 5 5.85 -0.62 12.15
N THR A 6 4.71 -1.23 11.81
CA THR A 6 4.63 -2.63 11.34
C THR A 6 5.44 -2.85 10.06
N ALA A 7 5.39 -1.90 9.12
CA ALA A 7 6.19 -1.97 7.90
C ALA A 7 7.70 -1.89 8.20
N THR A 8 8.09 -1.03 9.14
CA THR A 8 9.48 -0.91 9.60
C THR A 8 9.95 -2.19 10.26
N LEU A 9 9.13 -2.77 11.15
CA LEU A 9 9.44 -4.03 11.81
C LEU A 9 9.61 -5.18 10.80
N SER A 10 8.73 -5.25 9.79
CA SER A 10 8.82 -6.24 8.72
C SER A 10 10.11 -6.07 7.89
N ALA A 11 10.43 -4.83 7.50
CA ALA A 11 11.65 -4.52 6.77
C ALA A 11 12.92 -4.86 7.58
N LEU A 12 12.91 -4.57 8.88
CA LEU A 12 13.99 -4.94 9.79
C LEU A 12 14.17 -6.46 9.88
N ALA A 13 13.08 -7.21 10.06
CA ALA A 13 13.16 -8.67 10.10
C ALA A 13 13.78 -9.24 8.81
N PHE A 14 13.43 -8.69 7.64
CA PHE A 14 14.03 -9.10 6.36
C PHE A 14 15.53 -8.77 6.26
N GLU A 15 15.93 -7.56 6.66
CA GLU A 15 17.29 -7.04 6.51
C GLU A 15 18.27 -7.49 7.60
N ALA A 16 17.78 -7.83 8.80
CA ALA A 16 18.62 -8.07 9.98
C ALA A 16 18.52 -9.49 10.54
N SER A 17 17.43 -10.23 10.27
CA SER A 17 17.19 -11.55 10.87
C SER A 17 17.05 -12.67 9.84
N TYR A 18 16.17 -12.51 8.86
CA TYR A 18 15.79 -13.59 7.94
C TYR A 18 16.73 -13.75 6.73
N GLY A 19 17.62 -12.80 6.48
CA GLY A 19 18.52 -12.83 5.31
C GLY A 19 17.79 -12.67 3.97
N LEU A 20 16.67 -11.95 3.97
CA LEU A 20 15.83 -11.68 2.78
C LEU A 20 16.03 -10.26 2.22
N GLY A 21 16.83 -9.44 2.91
CA GLY A 21 17.21 -8.09 2.48
C GLY A 21 18.41 -8.05 1.55
N GLU A 22 18.99 -6.87 1.37
CA GLU A 22 20.21 -6.72 0.56
C GLU A 22 21.48 -7.19 1.31
N GLY A 23 21.37 -7.38 2.62
CA GLY A 23 22.42 -7.95 3.47
C GLY A 23 22.21 -9.44 3.76
N LEU A 24 23.32 -10.18 3.90
CA LEU A 24 23.33 -11.59 4.31
C LEU A 24 23.78 -11.81 5.76
N ALA A 25 24.19 -10.74 6.45
CA ALA A 25 24.63 -10.82 7.83
C ALA A 25 23.43 -10.96 8.78
N TYR A 26 23.53 -11.87 9.74
CA TYR A 26 22.61 -11.92 10.86
C TYR A 26 23.01 -10.83 11.86
N LEU A 27 22.15 -9.83 12.04
CA LEU A 27 22.40 -8.65 12.87
C LEU A 27 21.61 -8.68 14.18
N ALA A 28 20.42 -9.27 14.18
CA ALA A 28 19.57 -9.38 15.36
C ALA A 28 18.55 -10.52 15.24
N PRO A 29 18.08 -11.09 16.36
CA PRO A 29 16.88 -11.93 16.40
C PRO A 29 15.62 -11.19 15.94
N ASP A 30 14.53 -11.92 15.67
CA ASP A 30 13.28 -11.38 15.14
C ASP A 30 12.30 -10.85 16.21
N ASP A 31 12.82 -10.40 17.34
CA ASP A 31 12.06 -9.62 18.31
C ASP A 31 12.19 -8.11 18.04
N GLU A 32 11.12 -7.39 18.37
CA GLU A 32 11.01 -5.97 18.04
C GLU A 32 12.08 -5.10 18.73
N GLU A 33 12.39 -5.37 19.99
CA GLU A 33 13.34 -4.56 20.77
C GLU A 33 14.76 -4.67 20.21
N GLU A 34 15.21 -5.88 19.90
CA GLU A 34 16.52 -6.13 19.31
C GLU A 34 16.62 -5.58 17.89
N LEU A 35 15.57 -5.74 17.06
CA LEU A 35 15.54 -5.18 15.71
C LEU A 35 15.64 -3.65 15.72
N PHE A 36 14.90 -2.96 16.59
CA PHE A 36 15.01 -1.50 16.72
C PHE A 36 16.32 -1.06 17.35
N SER A 37 16.93 -1.87 18.21
CA SER A 37 18.27 -1.61 18.75
C SER A 37 19.33 -1.70 17.66
N ALA A 38 19.28 -2.73 16.82
CA ALA A 38 20.14 -2.88 15.65
C ALA A 38 19.98 -1.70 14.67
N LEU A 39 18.75 -1.25 14.41
CA LEU A 39 18.47 -0.10 13.55
C LEU A 39 19.14 1.19 14.04
N ARG A 40 19.17 1.41 15.36
CA ARG A 40 19.79 2.62 15.97
C ARG A 40 21.31 2.60 15.89
N LEU A 41 21.92 1.41 15.90
CA LEU A 41 23.37 1.23 15.94
C LEU A 41 24.00 1.14 14.53
N ASP A 42 23.27 0.59 13.56
CA ASP A 42 23.77 0.38 12.20
C ASP A 42 23.11 1.34 11.18
N ARG A 43 23.88 2.37 10.80
CA ARG A 43 23.49 3.35 9.76
C ARG A 43 23.27 2.73 8.37
N PHE A 44 23.92 1.62 8.05
CA PHE A 44 23.73 0.93 6.78
C PHE A 44 22.44 0.12 6.79
N LEU A 45 22.11 -0.52 7.92
CA LEU A 45 20.81 -1.15 8.11
C LEU A 45 19.68 -0.12 7.98
N HIS A 46 19.82 1.06 8.61
CA HIS A 46 18.86 2.15 8.47
C HIS A 46 18.64 2.56 7.01
N ALA A 47 19.71 2.76 6.25
CA ALA A 47 19.61 3.13 4.84
C ALA A 47 18.90 2.07 3.99
N ARG A 48 19.12 0.78 4.27
CA ARG A 48 18.45 -0.33 3.56
C ARG A 48 16.96 -0.41 3.89
N VAL A 49 16.62 -0.28 5.17
CA VAL A 49 15.22 -0.24 5.63
C VAL A 49 14.48 0.95 5.00
N ASP A 50 15.06 2.15 5.03
CA ASP A 50 14.47 3.34 4.40
C ASP A 50 14.23 3.14 2.90
N LYS A 51 15.23 2.57 2.20
CA LYS A 51 15.13 2.27 0.76
C LYS A 51 13.97 1.32 0.50
N MET A 52 13.87 0.21 1.23
CA MET A 52 12.79 -0.77 1.07
C MET A 52 11.41 -0.13 1.33
N LEU A 53 11.28 0.67 2.40
CA LEU A 53 10.03 1.35 2.72
C LEU A 53 9.61 2.34 1.62
N LEU A 54 10.56 3.11 1.09
CA LEU A 54 10.29 4.05 -0.01
C LEU A 54 9.87 3.31 -1.29
N GLU A 55 10.53 2.21 -1.62
CA GLU A 55 10.18 1.37 -2.77
C GLU A 55 8.75 0.81 -2.65
N GLN A 56 8.38 0.27 -1.48
CA GLN A 56 7.04 -0.25 -1.25
C GLN A 56 5.98 0.85 -1.21
N PHE A 57 6.29 2.02 -0.65
CA PHE A 57 5.40 3.17 -0.69
C PHE A 57 5.12 3.64 -2.13
N ASN A 58 6.16 3.74 -2.95
CA ASN A 58 6.01 4.10 -4.36
C ASN A 58 5.26 3.01 -5.16
N ARG A 59 5.44 1.73 -4.81
CA ARG A 59 4.65 0.64 -5.39
C ARG A 59 3.17 0.73 -4.99
N ALA A 60 2.87 1.00 -3.72
CA ALA A 60 1.51 1.17 -3.23
C ALA A 60 0.82 2.35 -3.93
N LYS A 61 1.51 3.49 -4.07
CA LYS A 61 1.00 4.64 -4.84
C LYS A 61 0.62 4.27 -6.27
N ARG A 62 1.50 3.57 -6.99
CA ARG A 62 1.23 3.12 -8.36
C ARG A 62 0.02 2.18 -8.47
N ILE A 63 -0.20 1.34 -7.46
CA ILE A 63 -1.41 0.49 -7.41
C ILE A 63 -2.65 1.37 -7.28
N ILE A 64 -2.66 2.31 -6.33
CA ILE A 64 -3.81 3.21 -6.11
C ILE A 64 -4.06 4.10 -7.34
N GLU A 65 -3.01 4.59 -8.00
CA GLU A 65 -3.13 5.39 -9.23
C GLU A 65 -3.73 4.58 -10.38
N ARG A 66 -3.32 3.31 -10.53
CA ARG A 66 -3.85 2.42 -11.57
C ARG A 66 -5.31 2.06 -11.34
N GLU A 67 -5.69 1.80 -10.09
CA GLU A 67 -7.04 1.39 -9.68
C GLU A 67 -7.87 2.59 -9.16
N ARG A 68 -7.62 3.80 -9.68
CA ARG A 68 -8.17 5.03 -9.08
C ARG A 68 -9.69 5.04 -8.99
N LEU A 69 -10.36 4.58 -10.05
CA LEU A 69 -11.83 4.58 -10.13
C LEU A 69 -12.45 3.58 -9.16
N GLU A 70 -11.83 2.42 -9.00
CA GLU A 70 -12.19 1.36 -8.06
C GLU A 70 -12.05 1.87 -6.62
N VAL A 71 -10.93 2.50 -6.30
CA VAL A 71 -10.66 3.07 -4.98
C VAL A 71 -11.66 4.17 -4.64
N ASP A 72 -11.94 5.09 -5.57
CA ASP A 72 -12.90 6.17 -5.35
C ASP A 72 -14.31 5.63 -5.10
N ARG A 73 -14.72 4.56 -5.80
CA ARG A 73 -16.03 3.89 -5.57
C ARG A 73 -16.13 3.25 -4.19
N VAL A 74 -15.09 2.53 -3.76
CA VAL A 74 -15.05 1.94 -2.42
C VAL A 74 -15.07 3.03 -1.35
N ALA A 75 -14.31 4.11 -1.54
CA ALA A 75 -14.29 5.25 -0.63
C ALA A 75 -15.65 5.95 -0.54
N GLU A 76 -16.33 6.19 -1.66
CA GLU A 76 -17.68 6.78 -1.70
C GLU A 76 -18.70 5.88 -0.99
N ALA A 77 -18.67 4.57 -1.25
CA ALA A 77 -19.56 3.63 -0.60
C ALA A 77 -19.33 3.56 0.92
N LEU A 78 -18.07 3.55 1.38
CA LEU A 78 -17.72 3.64 2.79
C LEU A 78 -18.16 4.96 3.42
N PHE A 79 -18.02 6.08 2.72
CA PHE A 79 -18.45 7.38 3.21
C PHE A 79 -19.96 7.44 3.46
N ILE A 80 -20.76 6.83 2.57
CA ILE A 80 -22.23 6.82 2.66
C ILE A 80 -22.73 5.81 3.71
N ARG A 81 -22.14 4.61 3.74
CA ARG A 81 -22.66 3.47 4.52
C ARG A 81 -21.97 3.27 5.87
N GLY A 82 -20.78 3.84 6.06
CA GLY A 82 -19.95 3.66 7.25
C GLY A 82 -19.16 2.35 7.31
N THR A 83 -19.69 1.27 6.73
CA THR A 83 -19.04 -0.05 6.65
C THR A 83 -19.35 -0.73 5.32
N LEU A 84 -18.46 -1.64 4.91
CA LEU A 84 -18.69 -2.58 3.81
C LEU A 84 -18.24 -3.97 4.26
N ASP A 85 -18.98 -5.00 3.88
CA ASP A 85 -18.52 -6.38 3.97
C ASP A 85 -17.63 -6.78 2.77
N ALA A 86 -17.02 -7.97 2.85
CA ALA A 86 -16.11 -8.44 1.82
C ALA A 86 -16.78 -8.63 0.45
N SER A 87 -18.03 -9.10 0.41
CA SER A 87 -18.80 -9.25 -0.84
C SER A 87 -19.08 -7.89 -1.48
N GLU A 88 -19.49 -6.90 -0.69
CA GLU A 88 -19.76 -5.55 -1.16
C GLU A 88 -18.51 -4.90 -1.78
N VAL A 89 -17.34 -5.09 -1.15
CA VAL A 89 -16.07 -4.61 -1.73
C VAL A 89 -15.80 -5.28 -3.08
N VAL A 90 -15.92 -6.61 -3.17
CA VAL A 90 -15.69 -7.35 -4.42
C VAL A 90 -16.63 -6.88 -5.54
N GLU A 91 -17.91 -6.65 -5.22
CA GLU A 91 -18.88 -6.13 -6.19
C GLU A 91 -18.53 -4.73 -6.68
N LEU A 92 -18.09 -3.84 -5.78
CA LEU A 92 -17.67 -2.47 -6.13
C LEU A 92 -16.42 -2.48 -7.03
N LEU A 93 -15.47 -3.38 -6.77
CA LEU A 93 -14.26 -3.54 -7.58
C LEU A 93 -14.57 -4.14 -8.97
N ALA A 94 -15.54 -5.05 -9.07
CA ALA A 94 -15.90 -5.72 -10.32
C ALA A 94 -16.76 -4.87 -11.28
N GLN A 95 -17.39 -3.80 -10.77
CA GLN A 95 -18.21 -2.91 -11.58
C GLN A 95 -17.36 -2.27 -12.70
N GLN A 96 -17.89 -2.26 -13.92
CA GLN A 96 -17.25 -1.57 -15.05
C GLN A 96 -17.34 -0.05 -14.87
N PRO A 97 -16.41 0.73 -15.44
CA PRO A 97 -16.52 2.18 -15.46
C PRO A 97 -17.88 2.58 -16.04
N ARG A 98 -18.60 3.48 -15.37
CA ARG A 98 -19.80 4.07 -15.96
C ARG A 98 -19.35 4.85 -17.20
N LEU A 99 -19.54 4.27 -18.39
CA LEU A 99 -19.41 5.00 -19.64
C LEU A 99 -20.39 6.17 -19.57
N LYS A 100 -19.87 7.39 -19.64
CA LYS A 100 -20.74 8.54 -19.91
C LYS A 100 -21.33 8.30 -21.29
N LEU A 101 -22.63 8.06 -21.35
CA LEU A 101 -23.38 8.19 -22.60
C LEU A 101 -23.14 9.64 -23.05
N VAL A 102 -22.49 9.80 -24.20
CA VAL A 102 -22.51 11.08 -24.90
C VAL A 102 -23.97 11.26 -25.29
N ASP A 103 -24.65 12.21 -24.65
CA ASP A 103 -25.98 12.62 -25.05
C ASP A 103 -25.87 13.09 -26.50
N GLY A 104 -26.26 12.20 -27.42
CA GLY A 104 -26.33 12.48 -28.84
C GLY A 104 -27.55 13.36 -29.11
N ASP A 105 -27.48 14.62 -28.71
CA ASP A 105 -28.43 15.65 -29.10
C ASP A 105 -27.77 16.69 -30.01
N ASP A 106 -27.24 16.22 -31.13
CA ASP A 106 -27.01 17.03 -32.34
C ASP A 106 -27.93 16.52 -33.46
N ARG A 107 -29.21 16.32 -33.15
CA ARG A 107 -30.27 16.23 -34.16
C ARG A 107 -31.35 17.28 -33.91
N LYS A 108 -31.03 18.50 -34.35
CA LYS A 108 -31.83 19.37 -35.24
C LYS A 108 -31.66 20.83 -34.83
N THR A 109 -31.12 21.64 -35.73
CA THR A 109 -31.82 22.78 -36.36
C THR A 109 -30.86 23.53 -37.29
N GLY A 110 -31.25 23.67 -38.56
CA GLY A 110 -30.48 24.34 -39.61
C GLY A 110 -30.67 23.67 -40.96
#